data_AF-A0A970PH02-F1
#
_entry.id   AF-A0A970PH02-F1
#
_cell.length_a   1.000
_cell.length_b   1.000
_cell.length_c   1.000
_cell.angle_alpha   90.00
_cell.angle_beta   90.00
_cell.angle_gamma   90.00
#
_symmetry.space_group_name_H-M   'P 1'
#
loop_
_entity.id
_entity.type
_entity.pdbx_description
1 polymer ?
#
loop_
_entity_poly.entity_id
_entity_poly.type
_entity_poly.pdbx_seq_one_letter_code
_entity_poly.pdbx_strand_id
1 'polypeptide(L)' 'MPHVVVKLWPGRNDETKFGLAKKIAQDVADGLKVDIGDVSVAFEEVEKSDWEEMIYKKEIKDNMENIYFKPNY' A
#
# COMPACT_ATOMS: atom_id res chain seq x y z
N MET A 1 10.30 -4.94 11.78
CA MET A 1 9.16 -5.68 11.19
C MET A 1 8.25 -4.72 10.44
N PRO A 2 8.54 -4.44 9.16
CA PRO A 2 7.73 -3.54 8.34
C PRO A 2 6.37 -4.15 7.97
N HIS A 3 5.36 -3.30 7.91
CA HIS A 3 4.05 -3.65 7.36
C HIS A 3 3.66 -2.63 6.29
N VAL A 4 3.19 -3.12 5.14
CA VAL A 4 2.68 -2.30 4.04
C VAL A 4 1.23 -2.68 3.74
N VAL A 5 0.37 -1.68 3.59
CA VAL A 5 -1.00 -1.86 3.14
C VAL A 5 -1.14 -1.20 1.78
N VAL A 6 -1.56 -1.97 0.77
CA VAL A 6 -1.90 -1.47 -0.55
C VAL A 6 -3.42 -1.28 -0.62
N LYS A 7 -3.86 -0.03 -0.55
CA LYS A 7 -5.27 0.33 -0.74
C LYS A 7 -5.52 0.65 -2.21
N LEU A 8 -6.57 0.07 -2.79
CA LEU A 8 -6.89 0.21 -4.21
C LEU A 8 -8.39 0.05 -4.47
N TRP A 9 -8.86 0.42 -5.65
CA TRP A 9 -10.23 0.08 -6.06
C TRP A 9 -10.38 -1.43 -6.32
N PRO A 10 -11.58 -2.00 -6.11
CA PRO A 10 -11.84 -3.41 -6.36
C PRO A 10 -11.56 -3.84 -7.81
N GLY A 11 -11.32 -5.15 -7.99
CA GLY A 11 -11.30 -5.78 -9.31
C GLY A 11 -9.92 -6.26 -9.77
N ARG A 12 -9.01 -6.57 -8.83
CA ARG A 12 -7.79 -7.35 -9.13
C ARG A 12 -7.95 -8.77 -8.60
N ASN A 13 -7.45 -9.75 -9.34
CA ASN A 13 -7.46 -11.15 -8.89
C ASN A 13 -6.33 -11.41 -7.87
N ASP A 14 -6.44 -12.53 -7.16
CA ASP A 14 -5.50 -12.86 -6.07
C ASP A 14 -4.09 -13.15 -6.59
N GLU A 15 -3.95 -13.72 -7.78
CA GLU A 15 -2.64 -13.95 -8.40
C GLU A 15 -1.88 -12.64 -8.63
N THR A 16 -2.57 -11.60 -9.12
CA THR A 16 -1.99 -10.26 -9.31
C THR A 16 -1.61 -9.64 -7.96
N LYS A 17 -2.50 -9.72 -6.96
CA LYS A 17 -2.24 -9.18 -5.61
C LYS A 17 -1.04 -9.89 -4.98
N PHE A 18 -0.98 -11.21 -5.06
CA PHE A 18 0.12 -12.01 -4.52
C PHE A 18 1.45 -11.72 -5.22
N GLY A 19 1.44 -11.66 -6.56
CA GLY A 19 2.62 -11.33 -7.35
C GLY A 19 3.19 -9.95 -7.01
N LEU A 20 2.31 -8.95 -6.81
CA LEU A 20 2.73 -7.61 -6.40
C LEU A 20 3.17 -7.57 -4.92
N ALA A 21 2.49 -8.27 -4.01
CA ALA A 21 2.85 -8.37 -2.60
C ALA A 21 4.29 -8.86 -2.42
N LYS A 22 4.68 -9.91 -3.15
CA LYS A 22 6.05 -10.46 -3.11
C LYS A 22 7.09 -9.45 -3.56
N LYS A 23 6.81 -8.68 -4.60
CA LYS A 23 7.73 -7.64 -5.10
C LYS A 23 7.90 -6.50 -4.09
N ILE A 24 6.79 -6.01 -3.54
CA ILE A 24 6.82 -4.97 -2.50
C ILE A 24 7.59 -5.46 -1.27
N ALA A 25 7.35 -6.69 -0.82
CA ALA A 25 8.04 -7.24 0.34
C ALA A 25 9.55 -7.31 0.13
N GLN A 26 9.98 -7.72 -1.07
CA GLN A 26 11.39 -7.76 -1.44
C GLN A 26 12.01 -6.36 -1.43
N ASP A 27 11.39 -5.39 -2.12
CA ASP A 27 11.90 -4.02 -2.20
C ASP A 27 11.98 -3.34 -0.82
N VAL A 28 11.02 -3.60 0.06
CA VAL A 28 11.00 -3.11 1.44
C VAL A 28 12.10 -3.76 2.27
N ALA A 29 12.26 -5.07 2.18
CA ALA A 29 13.32 -5.80 2.89
C ALA A 29 14.70 -5.27 2.49
N ASP A 30 14.94 -5.11 1.19
CA ASP A 30 16.20 -4.60 0.65
C ASP A 30 16.43 -3.13 1.01
N GLY A 31 15.41 -2.28 0.86
CA GLY A 31 15.49 -0.84 1.13
C GLY A 31 15.70 -0.52 2.61
N LEU A 32 15.09 -1.28 3.51
CA LEU A 32 15.22 -1.10 4.96
C LEU A 32 16.29 -1.98 5.59
N LYS A 33 16.96 -2.85 4.81
CA LYS A 33 17.99 -3.79 5.26
C LYS A 33 17.51 -4.71 6.39
N VAL A 34 16.32 -5.29 6.22
CA VAL A 34 15.71 -6.24 7.16
C VAL A 34 15.50 -7.60 6.50
N ASP A 35 15.25 -8.65 7.29
CA ASP A 35 14.91 -9.96 6.74
C ASP A 35 13.54 -9.91 6.05
N ILE A 36 13.39 -10.64 4.94
CA ILE A 36 12.12 -10.68 4.20
C ILE A 36 10.99 -11.30 5.03
N GLY A 37 11.30 -12.23 5.94
CA GLY A 37 10.35 -12.82 6.88
C GLY A 37 9.79 -11.84 7.90
N ASP A 38 10.42 -10.68 8.07
CA ASP A 38 9.94 -9.60 8.94
C ASP A 38 8.97 -8.63 8.22
N VAL A 39 8.76 -8.80 6.91
CA VAL A 39 7.93 -7.91 6.08
C VAL A 39 6.58 -8.56 5.79
N SER A 40 5.50 -7.80 6.00
CA SER A 40 4.15 -8.21 5.64
C SER A 40 3.48 -7.19 4.72
N VAL A 41 2.68 -7.68 3.76
CA VAL A 41 1.96 -6.84 2.79
C VAL A 41 0.49 -7.25 2.74
N ALA A 42 -0.41 -6.31 3.00
CA ALA A 42 -1.86 -6.49 2.90
C ALA A 42 -2.45 -5.72 1.71
N PHE A 43 -3.60 -6.17 1.22
CA PHE A 43 -4.40 -5.46 0.21
C PHE A 43 -5.77 -5.15 0.79
N GLU A 44 -6.22 -3.91 0.63
CA GLU A 44 -7.57 -3.47 1.02
C GLU A 44 -8.27 -2.85 -0.19
N GLU A 45 -9.34 -3.49 -0.65
CA GLU A 45 -10.16 -2.96 -1.73
C GLU A 45 -11.18 -1.97 -1.15
N VAL A 46 -11.19 -0.74 -1.68
CA VAL A 46 -12.06 0.36 -1.24
C VAL A 46 -12.87 0.85 -2.42
N GLU A 47 -14.19 0.86 -2.27
CA GLU A 47 -15.10 1.31 -3.31
C GLU A 47 -14.78 2.73 -3.76
N LYS A 48 -14.99 3.00 -5.05
CA LYS A 48 -14.68 4.31 -5.63
C LYS A 48 -15.49 5.44 -5.00
N SER A 49 -16.73 5.15 -4.57
CA SER A 49 -17.60 6.11 -3.87
C SER A 49 -17.01 6.57 -2.53
N ASP A 50 -16.23 5.70 -1.89
CA ASP A 50 -15.74 5.91 -0.52
C ASP A 50 -14.30 6.45 -0.52
N TRP A 51 -13.62 6.41 -1.67
CA TRP A 51 -12.21 6.76 -1.82
C TRP A 51 -11.87 8.18 -1.36
N GLU A 52 -12.69 9.16 -1.73
CA GLU A 52 -12.46 10.57 -1.40
C GLU A 52 -12.41 10.79 0.12
N GLU A 53 -13.42 10.27 0.83
CA GLU A 53 -13.56 10.47 2.28
C GLU A 53 -12.65 9.55 3.10
N MET A 54 -12.45 8.31 2.64
CA MET A 54 -11.72 7.30 3.42
C MET A 54 -10.22 7.32 3.15
N ILE A 55 -9.81 7.56 1.89
CA ILE A 55 -8.40 7.47 1.50
C ILE A 55 -7.81 8.84 1.26
N TYR A 56 -8.39 9.62 0.34
CA TYR A 56 -7.76 10.87 -0.08
C TYR A 56 -7.69 11.88 1.07
N LYS A 57 -8.80 12.20 1.71
CA LYS A 57 -8.80 13.16 2.81
C LYS A 57 -8.00 12.64 4.01
N LYS A 58 -8.34 11.46 4.52
CA LYS A 58 -7.79 10.95 5.79
C LYS A 58 -6.36 10.43 5.70
N GLU A 59 -6.00 9.71 4.64
CA GLU A 59 -4.72 8.98 4.58
C GLU A 59 -3.68 9.67 3.69
N ILE A 60 -4.08 10.59 2.81
CA ILE A 60 -3.18 11.32 1.90
C ILE A 60 -3.08 12.79 2.30
N LYS A 61 -4.20 13.53 2.23
CA LYS A 61 -4.22 14.98 2.43
C LYS A 61 -3.87 15.36 3.86
N ASP A 62 -4.48 14.72 4.84
CA ASP A 62 -4.27 15.01 6.26
C ASP A 62 -2.98 14.37 6.82
N ASN A 63 -2.33 13.50 6.04
CA ASN A 63 -1.11 12.77 6.41
C ASN A 63 0.10 13.13 5.52
N MET A 64 0.05 14.28 4.84
CA MET A 64 0.98 14.65 3.77
C MET A 64 2.46 14.68 4.21
N GLU A 65 2.75 14.86 5.49
CA GLU A 65 4.10 14.81 6.07
C GLU A 65 4.73 13.41 6.02
N ASN A 66 3.91 12.36 6.03
CA ASN A 66 4.34 10.97 5.96
C ASN A 66 4.25 10.38 4.53
N ILE A 67 3.81 11.18 3.54
CA ILE A 67 3.75 10.79 2.12
C ILE A 67 5.04 11.21 1.41
N TYR A 68 5.99 10.27 1.36
CA TYR A 68 7.27 10.46 0.67
C TYR A 68 7.15 10.39 -0.86
N PHE A 69 6.10 9.74 -1.39
CA PHE A 69 5.79 9.69 -2.82
C PHE A 69 4.38 10.25 -3.06
N LYS A 70 4.30 11.52 -3.48
CA LYS A 70 3.04 12.27 -3.54
C LYS A 70 2.27 11.98 -4.84
N PRO A 71 0.93 11.87 -4.77
CA PRO A 71 0.10 11.84 -5.97
C PRO A 71 0.19 13.18 -6.72
N ASN A 72 -0.12 13.14 -8.01
CA ASN A 72 -0.14 14.31 -8.89
C ASN A 72 -1.56 14.79 -9.24
N TYR A 73 -2.57 14.35 -8.47
CA TYR A 73 -3.97 14.71 -8.59
C TYR A 73 -4.45 15.54 -7.39
#